data_AF-A0A174A242-F1
#
_entry.id   AF-A0A174A242-F1
#
_cell.length_a   1.000
_cell.length_b   1.000
_cell.length_c   1.000
_cell.angle_alpha   90.00
_cell.angle_beta   90.00
_cell.angle_gamma   90.00
#
_symmetry.space_group_name_H-M   'P 1'
#
loop_
_entity.id
_entity.type
_entity.pdbx_description
1 polymer ?
#
loop_
_entity_poly.entity_id
_entity_poly.type
_entity_poly.pdbx_seq_one_letter_code
_entity_poly.pdbx_strand_id
1 'polypeptide(L)'
;MGNYYEGKLIFGLKRNLPDELLHDLSVLASERSCDRDIKPLLQHRELKESKWMNHYRALYPTYTLEFSEGVWFLTASFCMKGYMYLGDDLGQDIYDFLYPYFNLDILDEADGGYIGTIEDEDGTYRKEFYANYERFNKIIESREYLCKGCYKKMDGSLCDDWKYCERAYDIGRGDTIEDS
;
A
#
# COMPACT_ATOMS: atom_id res chain seq x y z
N MET A 1 -18.49 -13.54 -10.17
CA MET A 1 -17.04 -13.72 -10.39
C MET A 1 -16.38 -12.52 -9.72
N GLY A 2 -15.42 -12.73 -8.82
CA GLY A 2 -14.74 -11.62 -8.14
C GLY A 2 -13.67 -11.00 -9.03
N ASN A 3 -13.47 -9.69 -8.90
CA ASN A 3 -12.44 -8.94 -9.61
C ASN A 3 -11.04 -9.49 -9.28
N TYR A 4 -10.14 -9.37 -10.26
CA TYR A 4 -8.74 -9.67 -10.10
C TYR A 4 -8.01 -8.40 -9.67
N TYR A 5 -7.17 -8.50 -8.64
CA TYR A 5 -6.46 -7.39 -8.04
C TYR A 5 -4.96 -7.59 -8.18
N GLU A 6 -4.27 -6.51 -8.51
CA GLU A 6 -2.83 -6.48 -8.66
C GLU A 6 -2.23 -5.22 -8.04
N GLY A 7 -0.95 -5.32 -7.70
CA GLY A 7 -0.21 -4.20 -7.14
C GLY A 7 0.81 -4.63 -6.11
N LYS A 8 1.41 -3.67 -5.44
CA LYS A 8 2.53 -3.90 -4.54
C LYS A 8 2.51 -2.87 -3.41
N LEU A 9 2.74 -3.34 -2.19
CA LEU A 9 2.95 -2.51 -1.01
C LEU A 9 4.36 -2.76 -0.47
N ILE A 10 5.10 -1.70 -0.19
CA ILE A 10 6.47 -1.75 0.33
C ILE A 10 6.53 -0.98 1.65
N PHE A 11 6.72 -1.70 2.74
CA PHE A 11 6.72 -1.16 4.10
C PHE A 11 8.16 -1.01 4.59
N GLY A 12 8.58 0.23 4.81
CA GLY A 12 9.80 0.55 5.55
C GLY A 12 9.54 0.44 7.06
N LEU A 13 10.10 -0.58 7.70
CA LEU A 13 9.87 -0.91 9.10
C LEU A 13 11.06 -0.53 10.00
N LYS A 14 10.77 -0.26 11.27
CA LYS A 14 11.78 0.05 12.30
C LYS A 14 12.83 -1.06 12.38
N ARG A 15 14.08 -0.67 12.65
CA ARG A 15 15.19 -1.63 12.85
C ARG A 15 14.91 -2.66 13.94
N ASN A 16 14.33 -2.19 15.05
CA ASN A 16 14.13 -2.95 16.27
C ASN A 16 12.68 -3.44 16.35
N LEU A 17 12.29 -4.33 15.44
CA LEU A 17 11.01 -5.04 15.54
C LEU A 17 11.04 -6.02 16.73
N PRO A 18 9.89 -6.31 17.35
CA PRO A 18 9.79 -7.43 18.28
C PRO A 18 10.32 -8.71 17.63
N ASP A 19 11.12 -9.50 18.36
CA ASP A 19 11.76 -10.70 17.82
C ASP A 19 10.75 -11.70 17.24
N GLU A 20 9.61 -11.86 17.93
CA GLU A 20 8.50 -12.71 17.47
C GLU A 20 7.88 -12.20 16.15
N LEU A 21 7.76 -10.87 15.98
CA LEU A 21 7.24 -10.29 14.76
C LEU A 21 8.23 -10.48 13.61
N LEU A 22 9.52 -10.22 13.84
CA LEU A 22 10.55 -10.40 12.83
C LEU A 22 10.64 -11.87 12.38
N HIS A 23 10.54 -12.81 13.32
CA HIS A 23 10.42 -14.23 13.03
C HIS A 23 9.23 -14.50 12.09
N ASP A 24 8.05 -14.00 12.42
CA ASP A 24 6.83 -14.30 11.66
C ASP A 24 6.83 -13.67 10.26
N LEU A 25 7.35 -12.45 10.12
CA LEU A 25 7.57 -11.82 8.82
C LEU A 25 8.57 -12.62 7.97
N SER A 26 9.59 -13.21 8.60
CA SER A 26 10.54 -14.10 7.90
C SER A 26 9.89 -15.42 7.48
N VAL A 27 8.97 -15.98 8.30
CA VAL A 27 8.18 -17.16 7.93
C VAL A 27 7.28 -16.86 6.73
N LEU A 28 6.59 -15.72 6.74
CA LEU A 28 5.75 -15.25 5.64
C LEU A 28 6.54 -15.09 4.33
N ALA A 29 7.72 -14.48 4.42
CA ALA A 29 8.61 -14.24 3.28
C ALA A 29 9.36 -15.49 2.78
N SER A 30 9.27 -16.62 3.49
CA SER A 30 9.92 -17.85 3.07
C SER A 30 9.10 -18.58 2.00
N GLU A 31 9.76 -19.25 1.06
CA GLU A 31 9.11 -20.07 0.01
C GLU A 31 8.18 -21.18 0.58
N ARG A 32 8.26 -21.47 1.89
CA ARG A 32 7.37 -22.42 2.57
C ARG A 32 5.95 -21.89 2.77
N SER A 33 5.69 -20.60 2.56
CA SER A 33 4.37 -19.99 2.76
C SER A 33 3.34 -20.38 1.70
N CYS A 34 3.78 -20.87 0.53
CA CYS A 34 2.89 -21.18 -0.60
C CYS A 34 2.06 -22.47 -0.45
N ASP A 35 2.40 -23.38 0.48
CA ASP A 35 1.84 -24.75 0.47
C ASP A 35 1.37 -25.31 1.82
N ARG A 36 1.43 -24.54 2.92
CA ARG A 36 1.02 -25.02 4.25
C ARG A 36 0.29 -23.95 5.05
N ASP A 37 -0.60 -24.39 5.93
CA ASP A 37 -1.08 -23.54 7.02
C ASP A 37 0.13 -23.12 7.87
N ILE A 38 0.60 -21.89 7.68
CA ILE A 38 1.74 -21.34 8.42
C ILE A 38 1.34 -20.81 9.80
N LYS A 39 0.04 -20.70 10.08
CA LYS A 39 -0.46 -20.10 11.33
C LYS A 39 0.09 -20.77 12.59
N PRO A 40 0.28 -22.11 12.64
CA PRO A 40 0.95 -22.76 13.77
C PRO A 40 2.43 -22.42 13.93
N LEU A 41 3.10 -21.96 12.87
CA LEU A 41 4.52 -21.58 12.88
C LEU A 41 4.74 -20.15 13.37
N LEU A 42 3.72 -19.30 13.26
CA LEU A 42 3.80 -17.95 13.77
C LEU A 42 4.05 -17.97 15.28
N GLN A 43 4.59 -16.91 15.84
CA GLN A 43 4.90 -16.73 17.26
C GLN A 43 4.19 -15.50 17.82
N HIS A 44 4.17 -14.41 17.06
CA HIS A 44 3.58 -13.12 17.43
C HIS A 44 2.07 -13.22 17.52
N ARG A 45 1.54 -13.10 18.74
CA ARG A 45 0.12 -13.32 19.03
C ARG A 45 -0.79 -12.36 18.27
N GLU A 46 -0.46 -11.08 18.28
CA GLU A 46 -1.28 -10.03 17.65
C GLU A 46 -1.34 -10.23 16.14
N LEU A 47 -0.29 -10.78 15.52
CA LEU A 47 -0.29 -11.07 14.08
C LEU A 47 -1.22 -12.24 13.79
N LYS A 48 -1.11 -13.34 14.54
CA LYS A 48 -2.00 -14.51 14.40
C LYS A 48 -3.48 -14.18 14.55
N GLU A 49 -3.78 -13.27 15.47
CA GLU A 49 -5.15 -12.85 15.80
C GLU A 49 -5.62 -11.67 14.93
N SER A 50 -4.72 -11.02 14.18
CA SER A 50 -5.05 -9.89 13.29
C SER A 50 -6.04 -10.25 12.18
N LYS A 51 -6.71 -9.24 11.64
CA LYS A 51 -7.51 -9.39 10.42
C LYS A 51 -6.69 -9.93 9.26
N TRP A 52 -5.45 -9.46 9.09
CA TRP A 52 -4.54 -9.94 8.04
C TRP A 52 -4.43 -11.47 8.03
N MET A 53 -4.06 -12.09 9.15
CA MET A 53 -3.90 -13.55 9.22
C MET A 53 -5.20 -14.34 9.34
N ASN A 54 -6.34 -13.66 9.45
CA ASN A 54 -7.67 -14.26 9.43
C ASN A 54 -8.42 -13.97 8.12
N HIS A 55 -7.83 -13.20 7.21
CA HIS A 55 -8.39 -12.95 5.90
C HIS A 55 -8.44 -14.26 5.09
N TYR A 56 -9.51 -14.43 4.31
CA TYR A 56 -9.77 -15.65 3.54
C TYR A 56 -8.59 -16.07 2.63
N ARG A 57 -7.77 -15.10 2.21
CA ARG A 57 -6.60 -15.28 1.35
C ARG A 57 -5.33 -14.65 1.88
N ALA A 58 -5.13 -14.64 3.19
CA ALA A 58 -3.97 -14.05 3.87
C ALA A 58 -2.60 -14.40 3.25
N LEU A 59 -2.44 -15.62 2.72
CA LEU A 59 -1.18 -16.16 2.22
C LEU A 59 -1.05 -16.12 0.68
N TYR A 60 -2.03 -15.56 -0.02
CA TYR A 60 -1.98 -15.46 -1.48
C TYR A 60 -1.00 -14.40 -2.00
N PRO A 61 -0.81 -13.23 -1.34
CA PRO A 61 0.24 -12.31 -1.73
C PRO A 61 1.61 -12.97 -1.59
N THR A 62 2.54 -12.61 -2.48
CA THR A 62 3.94 -12.97 -2.30
C THR A 62 4.59 -11.97 -1.35
N TYR A 63 5.19 -12.47 -0.27
CA TYR A 63 5.91 -11.65 0.69
C TYR A 63 7.41 -11.76 0.48
N THR A 64 8.13 -10.64 0.55
CA THR A 64 9.59 -10.64 0.69
C THR A 64 9.99 -9.75 1.86
N LEU A 65 11.08 -10.13 2.55
CA LEU A 65 11.62 -9.37 3.68
C LEU A 65 13.12 -9.17 3.46
N GLU A 66 13.54 -7.90 3.40
CA GLU A 66 14.92 -7.52 3.14
C GLU A 66 15.43 -6.58 4.24
N PHE A 67 16.71 -6.70 4.60
CA PHE A 67 17.36 -5.75 5.51
C PHE A 67 18.39 -4.94 4.73
N SER A 68 18.20 -3.64 4.65
CA SER A 68 19.11 -2.72 3.97
C SER A 68 19.24 -1.43 4.77
N GLU A 69 20.46 -0.89 4.83
CA GLU A 69 20.76 0.41 5.46
C GLU A 69 20.20 0.59 6.90
N GLY A 70 20.10 -0.51 7.66
CA GLY A 70 19.59 -0.48 9.03
C GLY A 70 18.06 -0.53 9.14
N VAL A 71 17.35 -0.83 8.05
CA VAL A 71 15.89 -0.84 7.94
C VAL A 71 15.43 -2.20 7.42
N TRP A 72 14.30 -2.68 7.92
CA TRP A 72 13.59 -3.81 7.34
C TRP A 72 12.57 -3.35 6.29
N PHE A 73 12.62 -3.94 5.10
CA PHE A 73 11.64 -3.73 4.05
C PHE A 73 10.81 -4.99 3.87
N LEU A 74 9.52 -4.91 4.24
CA LEU A 74 8.55 -5.94 3.90
C LEU A 74 7.83 -5.52 2.62
N THR A 75 7.87 -6.38 1.60
CA THR A 75 7.09 -6.21 0.39
C THR A 75 5.94 -7.22 0.38
N ALA A 76 4.73 -6.77 0.09
CA ALA A 76 3.60 -7.62 -0.27
C ALA A 76 3.22 -7.37 -1.74
N SER A 77 3.32 -8.39 -2.58
CA SER A 77 2.97 -8.32 -4.01
C SER A 77 1.68 -9.09 -4.26
N PHE A 78 0.71 -8.41 -4.87
CA PHE A 78 -0.65 -8.90 -5.08
C PHE A 78 -0.86 -9.19 -6.56
N CYS A 79 -1.46 -10.35 -6.83
CA CYS A 79 -1.73 -10.86 -8.16
C CYS A 79 -2.81 -11.94 -7.99
N MET A 80 -4.01 -11.54 -7.56
CA MET A 80 -4.98 -12.46 -6.95
C MET A 80 -6.44 -12.04 -7.07
N LYS A 81 -7.34 -13.05 -7.02
CA LYS A 81 -8.77 -12.83 -6.72
C LYS A 81 -9.03 -12.93 -5.21
N GLY A 82 -10.14 -12.36 -4.77
CA GLY A 82 -10.59 -12.42 -3.37
C GLY A 82 -9.71 -11.61 -2.43
N TYR A 83 -9.08 -10.55 -2.95
CA TYR A 83 -8.42 -9.50 -2.17
C TYR A 83 -9.44 -8.75 -1.30
N MET A 84 -10.58 -8.39 -1.89
CA MET A 84 -11.79 -7.99 -1.16
C MET A 84 -12.65 -9.23 -0.89
N TYR A 85 -12.99 -9.49 0.36
CA TYR A 85 -13.89 -10.58 0.72
C TYR A 85 -14.82 -10.19 1.87
N LEU A 86 -16.14 -10.20 1.61
CA LEU A 86 -17.17 -9.81 2.59
C LEU A 86 -16.96 -8.43 3.25
N GLY A 87 -16.30 -7.51 2.54
CA GLY A 87 -16.01 -6.16 3.02
C GLY A 87 -14.64 -6.01 3.69
N ASP A 88 -13.91 -7.09 3.94
CA ASP A 88 -12.52 -7.02 4.36
C ASP A 88 -11.59 -6.78 3.15
N ASP A 89 -10.62 -5.90 3.33
CA ASP A 89 -9.63 -5.43 2.35
C ASP A 89 -8.25 -5.91 2.82
N LEU A 90 -7.69 -6.93 2.17
CA LEU A 90 -6.43 -7.54 2.62
C LEU A 90 -5.26 -6.54 2.67
N GLY A 91 -5.18 -5.61 1.72
CA GLY A 91 -4.11 -4.61 1.72
C GLY A 91 -4.25 -3.63 2.89
N GLN A 92 -5.48 -3.24 3.22
CA GLN A 92 -5.76 -2.44 4.42
C GLN A 92 -5.43 -3.20 5.71
N ASP A 93 -5.80 -4.48 5.80
CA ASP A 93 -5.54 -5.29 6.98
C ASP A 93 -4.02 -5.44 7.24
N ILE A 94 -3.22 -5.60 6.18
CA ILE A 94 -1.75 -5.63 6.25
C ILE A 94 -1.22 -4.26 6.70
N TYR A 95 -1.69 -3.19 6.04
CA TYR A 95 -1.28 -1.82 6.33
C TYR A 95 -1.55 -1.45 7.80
N ASP A 96 -2.77 -1.68 8.30
CA ASP A 96 -3.20 -1.32 9.65
C ASP A 96 -2.37 -2.06 10.71
N PHE A 97 -2.05 -3.34 10.45
CA PHE A 97 -1.21 -4.12 11.35
C PHE A 97 0.23 -3.59 11.41
N LEU A 98 0.80 -3.22 10.26
CA LEU A 98 2.19 -2.79 10.16
C LEU A 98 2.41 -1.31 10.54
N TYR A 99 1.36 -0.50 10.51
CA TYR A 99 1.43 0.94 10.77
C TYR A 99 2.22 1.34 12.04
N PRO A 100 2.05 0.69 13.21
CA PRO A 100 2.83 1.03 14.41
C PRO A 100 4.33 0.77 14.28
N TYR A 101 4.73 -0.05 13.31
CA TYR A 101 6.10 -0.48 13.06
C TYR A 101 6.78 0.30 11.93
N PHE A 102 6.09 1.23 11.27
CA PHE A 102 6.69 2.06 10.23
C PHE A 102 7.88 2.86 10.76
N ASN A 103 8.93 2.92 9.96
CA ASN A 103 10.03 3.83 10.17
C ASN A 103 9.79 5.09 9.35
N LEU A 104 9.22 6.11 9.98
CA LEU A 104 8.89 7.37 9.29
C LEU A 104 10.14 8.16 8.87
N ASP A 105 11.29 7.94 9.51
CA ASP A 105 12.53 8.70 9.25
C ASP A 105 13.13 8.43 7.86
N ILE A 106 12.72 7.34 7.21
CA ILE A 106 13.27 6.88 5.92
C ILE A 106 12.28 6.97 4.77
N LEU A 107 11.01 7.24 5.08
CA LEU A 107 9.98 7.34 4.06
C LEU A 107 10.06 8.72 3.46
N ASP A 108 10.04 8.80 2.13
CA ASP A 108 10.03 10.09 1.44
C ASP A 108 8.71 10.79 1.74
N GLU A 109 8.74 11.63 2.78
CA GLU A 109 7.59 12.40 3.19
C GLU A 109 7.24 13.52 2.19
N ALA A 110 8.00 13.72 1.10
CA ALA A 110 7.68 14.71 0.07
C ALA A 110 6.23 14.61 -0.40
N ASP A 111 5.68 13.39 -0.48
CA ASP A 111 4.29 13.09 -0.81
C ASP A 111 3.55 12.30 0.29
N GLY A 112 4.04 12.35 1.53
CA GLY A 112 3.46 11.62 2.67
C GLY A 112 3.94 10.17 2.84
N GLY A 113 5.02 9.77 2.16
CA GLY A 113 5.62 8.45 2.27
C GLY A 113 4.81 7.39 1.55
N TYR A 114 4.75 7.46 0.22
CA TYR A 114 4.04 6.49 -0.61
C TYR A 114 4.55 5.06 -0.38
N ILE A 115 3.62 4.16 -0.06
CA ILE A 115 3.88 2.74 0.24
C ILE A 115 3.61 1.88 -1.00
N GLY A 116 2.62 2.25 -1.80
CA GLY A 116 2.21 1.48 -2.95
C GLY A 116 0.73 1.61 -3.28
N THR A 117 0.31 0.86 -4.29
CA THR A 117 -1.06 0.89 -4.81
C THR A 117 -1.52 -0.51 -5.14
N ILE A 118 -2.80 -0.76 -4.90
CA ILE A 118 -3.53 -1.94 -5.37
C ILE A 118 -4.66 -1.46 -6.28
N GLU A 119 -4.80 -2.09 -7.43
CA GLU A 119 -5.89 -1.82 -8.38
C GLU A 119 -6.51 -3.13 -8.88
N ASP A 120 -7.74 -3.05 -9.36
CA ASP A 120 -8.39 -4.16 -10.04
C ASP A 120 -8.33 -4.04 -11.57
N GLU A 121 -8.49 -5.18 -12.23
CA GLU A 121 -8.34 -5.33 -13.68
C GLU A 121 -9.31 -4.43 -14.48
N ASP A 122 -10.49 -4.11 -13.94
CA ASP A 122 -11.49 -3.27 -14.61
C ASP A 122 -11.39 -1.77 -14.22
N GLY A 123 -10.49 -1.43 -13.30
CA GLY A 123 -10.23 -0.06 -12.84
C GLY A 123 -11.37 0.55 -12.02
N THR A 124 -12.26 -0.28 -11.46
CA THR A 124 -13.32 0.18 -10.54
C THR A 124 -12.84 0.30 -9.10
N TYR A 125 -11.72 -0.37 -8.77
CA TYR A 125 -11.01 -0.24 -7.52
C TYR A 125 -9.56 0.16 -7.79
N ARG A 126 -9.12 1.25 -7.16
CA ARG A 126 -7.71 1.56 -6.97
C ARG A 126 -7.56 2.25 -5.64
N LYS A 127 -6.55 1.83 -4.88
CA LYS A 127 -6.26 2.38 -3.57
C LYS A 127 -4.76 2.54 -3.39
N GLU A 128 -4.38 3.75 -3.02
CA GLU A 128 -3.01 4.13 -2.75
C GLU A 128 -2.80 4.21 -1.23
N PHE A 129 -1.63 3.76 -0.79
CA PHE A 129 -1.26 3.68 0.61
C PHE A 129 -0.11 4.64 0.89
N TYR A 130 -0.22 5.36 2.00
CA TYR A 130 0.74 6.36 2.42
C TYR A 130 1.05 6.17 3.90
N ALA A 131 2.29 6.39 4.30
CA ALA A 131 2.68 6.24 5.70
C ALA A 131 2.24 7.41 6.59
N ASN A 132 2.02 8.60 6.00
CA ASN A 132 1.60 9.79 6.70
C ASN A 132 0.42 10.46 5.96
N TYR A 133 -0.79 10.00 6.24
CA TYR A 133 -2.02 10.54 5.64
C TYR A 133 -2.27 12.02 5.98
N GLU A 134 -1.85 12.52 7.15
CA GLU A 134 -2.00 13.95 7.46
C GLU A 134 -1.17 14.82 6.52
N ARG A 135 0.07 14.41 6.24
CA ARG A 135 0.96 15.11 5.33
C ARG A 135 0.50 14.96 3.88
N PHE A 136 0.10 13.76 3.50
CA PHE A 136 -0.51 13.49 2.19
C PHE A 136 -1.75 14.37 1.93
N ASN A 137 -2.67 14.45 2.90
CA ASN A 137 -3.89 15.26 2.76
C ASN A 137 -3.57 16.75 2.52
N LYS A 138 -2.59 17.30 3.25
CA LYS A 138 -2.11 18.67 3.00
C LYS A 138 -1.58 18.87 1.58
N ILE A 139 -0.93 17.85 1.02
CA ILE A 139 -0.37 17.90 -0.33
C ILE A 139 -1.47 17.81 -1.37
N ILE A 140 -2.42 16.89 -1.21
CA ILE A 140 -3.61 16.81 -2.06
C ILE A 140 -4.35 18.13 -2.08
N GLU A 141 -4.62 18.73 -0.91
CA GLU A 141 -5.29 20.03 -0.82
C GLU A 141 -4.49 21.10 -1.57
N SER A 142 -3.17 21.16 -1.36
CA SER A 142 -2.31 22.13 -2.05
C SER A 142 -2.25 21.94 -3.56
N ARG A 143 -2.43 20.70 -4.04
CA ARG A 143 -2.36 20.31 -5.45
C ARG A 143 -3.73 20.12 -6.09
N GLU A 144 -4.82 20.35 -5.37
CA GLU A 144 -6.18 20.06 -5.85
C GLU A 144 -6.50 20.82 -7.15
N TYR A 145 -5.95 22.03 -7.29
CA TYR A 145 -6.08 22.84 -8.50
C TYR A 145 -5.50 22.18 -9.76
N LEU A 146 -4.51 21.27 -9.61
CA LEU A 146 -3.95 20.48 -10.72
C LEU A 146 -4.91 19.40 -11.21
N CYS A 147 -5.87 19.00 -10.37
CA CYS A 147 -6.83 17.96 -10.67
C CYS A 147 -8.06 18.45 -11.45
N LYS A 148 -8.19 19.77 -11.72
CA LYS A 148 -9.38 20.32 -12.40
C LYS A 148 -9.53 19.68 -13.79
N GLY A 149 -10.66 19.00 -14.01
CA GLY A 149 -10.95 18.29 -15.26
C GLY A 149 -10.43 16.85 -15.34
N CYS A 150 -9.76 16.34 -14.29
CA CYS A 150 -9.24 14.98 -14.30
C CYS A 150 -10.35 13.93 -14.06
N TYR A 151 -10.84 13.34 -15.15
CA TYR A 151 -11.98 12.41 -15.11
C TYR A 151 -11.68 11.04 -14.49
N LYS A 152 -10.40 10.74 -14.21
CA LYS A 152 -9.95 9.53 -13.51
C LYS A 152 -9.35 9.80 -12.13
N LYS A 153 -9.51 11.01 -11.57
CA LYS A 153 -9.09 11.26 -10.18
C LYS A 153 -9.86 10.29 -9.26
N MET A 154 -9.14 9.45 -8.53
CA MET A 154 -9.71 8.60 -7.50
C MET A 154 -9.47 9.21 -6.12
N ASP A 155 -10.40 8.99 -5.20
CA ASP A 155 -10.26 9.45 -3.82
C ASP A 155 -8.99 8.86 -3.20
N GLY A 156 -8.19 9.72 -2.57
CA GLY A 156 -6.93 9.30 -1.95
C GLY A 156 -5.79 9.00 -2.92
N SER A 157 -5.78 9.61 -4.12
CA SER A 157 -4.64 9.55 -5.06
C SER A 157 -4.08 10.93 -5.41
N LEU A 158 -2.78 11.00 -5.72
CA LEU A 158 -2.15 12.21 -6.26
C LEU A 158 -2.58 12.41 -7.73
N CYS A 159 -2.75 13.66 -8.14
CA CYS A 159 -3.15 14.03 -9.50
C CYS A 159 -1.95 14.06 -10.47
N ASP A 160 -1.17 12.98 -10.46
CA ASP A 160 0.13 12.92 -11.12
C ASP A 160 0.10 12.10 -12.43
N ASP A 161 -1.04 11.45 -12.73
CA ASP A 161 -1.25 10.78 -14.01
C ASP A 161 -1.60 11.79 -15.11
N TRP A 162 -0.56 12.42 -15.66
CA TRP A 162 -0.65 13.43 -16.73
C TRP A 162 -1.47 12.99 -17.95
N LYS A 163 -1.61 11.67 -18.18
CA LYS A 163 -2.43 11.11 -19.27
C LYS A 163 -3.92 11.38 -19.07
N TYR A 164 -4.36 11.56 -17.83
CA TYR A 164 -5.76 11.81 -17.48
C TYR A 164 -5.97 13.18 -16.80
N CYS A 165 -4.89 13.80 -16.28
CA CYS A 165 -4.90 15.09 -15.61
C CYS A 165 -4.01 16.11 -16.38
N GLU A 166 -4.50 16.67 -17.49
CA GLU A 166 -3.73 17.56 -18.40
C GLU A 166 -3.31 18.91 -17.77
N ARG A 167 -3.98 19.39 -16.72
CA ARG A 167 -3.77 20.77 -16.23
C ARG A 167 -2.37 21.05 -15.69
N ALA A 168 -1.71 20.07 -15.05
CA ALA A 168 -0.32 20.23 -14.62
C ALA A 168 0.64 20.36 -15.82
N TYR A 169 0.38 19.60 -16.87
CA TYR A 169 1.12 19.64 -18.13
C TYR A 169 0.90 20.97 -18.88
N ASP A 170 -0.34 21.46 -18.92
CA ASP A 170 -0.71 22.74 -19.54
C ASP A 170 -0.03 23.94 -18.84
N ILE A 171 -0.03 23.95 -17.50
CA ILE A 171 0.68 24.96 -16.69
C ILE A 171 2.18 24.91 -16.99
N GLY A 172 2.77 23.71 -17.06
CA GLY A 172 4.19 23.53 -17.37
C GLY A 172 4.58 23.99 -18.78
N ARG A 173 3.64 23.94 -19.75
CA ARG A 173 3.82 24.47 -21.10
C ARG A 173 3.69 25.99 -21.22
N GLY A 174 3.17 26.66 -20.18
CA GLY A 174 2.94 28.11 -20.20
C GLY A 174 1.68 28.51 -20.97
N ASP A 175 0.76 27.57 -21.22
CA ASP A 175 -0.53 27.87 -21.80
C ASP A 175 -1.37 28.60 -20.72
N THR A 176 -1.73 29.87 -20.96
CA THR A 176 -2.55 30.65 -20.02
C THR A 176 -3.95 30.07 -19.95
N ILE A 177 -4.28 29.44 -18.83
CA ILE A 177 -5.60 28.89 -18.58
C ILE A 177 -6.49 30.03 -18.06
N GLU A 178 -7.38 30.54 -18.91
CA GLU A 178 -8.45 31.43 -18.47
C GLU A 178 -9.39 30.66 -17.53
N ASP A 179 -9.49 31.11 -16.27
CA ASP A 179 -10.49 30.59 -15.34
C ASP A 179 -11.87 31.14 -15.73
N SER A 180 -12.59 30.36 -16.55
CA SER A 180 -14.04 30.49 -16.77
C SER A 180 -14.83 29.65 -15.78
#